data_AF-A0A1Q7DH97-F1
#
_entry.id   AF-A0A1Q7DH97-F1
#
_cell.length_a   1.000
_cell.length_b   1.000
_cell.length_c   1.000
_cell.angle_alpha   90.00
_cell.angle_beta   90.00
_cell.angle_gamma   90.00
#
_symmetry.space_group_name_H-M   'P 1'
#
loop_
_entity.id
_entity.type
_entity.pdbx_description
1 polymer ?
#
loop_
_entity_poly.entity_id
_entity_poly.type
_entity_poly.pdbx_seq_one_letter_code
_entity_poly.pdbx_strand_id
1 'polypeptide(L)'
;MKAKLLHVDLTTRQTRSEEVSETVLRKHLGGGALAAHILLRDLPSGVDPPLNALELQPLIDYVNAVTGWNMSLYEAMKVGERNNTLARVFNVREGFTPEDDQLPQRMHEGIGNGALKGQAVDRDEFTAARRTYYEMAGWDPLTGRPTSTKLAELGLDEATR
;
A
#
# COMPACT_ATOMS: atom_id res chain seq x y z
N MET A 1 -3.94 -15.82 -27.87
CA MET A 1 -4.28 -16.42 -26.56
C MET A 1 -5.68 -15.94 -26.17
N LYS A 2 -6.62 -16.82 -25.83
CA LYS A 2 -8.01 -16.47 -25.50
C LYS A 2 -8.20 -16.58 -23.98
N ALA A 3 -8.68 -15.52 -23.32
CA ALA A 3 -9.01 -15.55 -21.90
C ALA A 3 -10.53 -15.55 -21.72
N LYS A 4 -11.02 -16.23 -20.67
CA LYS A 4 -12.44 -16.21 -20.30
C LYS A 4 -12.60 -15.50 -18.96
N LEU A 5 -13.59 -14.62 -18.88
CA LEU A 5 -14.02 -13.96 -17.66
C LEU A 5 -15.35 -14.58 -17.22
N LEU A 6 -15.44 -14.94 -15.94
CA LEU A 6 -16.70 -15.37 -15.32
C LEU A 6 -17.29 -14.20 -14.55
N HIS A 7 -18.49 -13.78 -14.95
CA HIS A 7 -19.29 -12.81 -14.21
C HIS A 7 -20.19 -13.57 -13.23
N VAL A 8 -20.18 -13.16 -11.97
CA VAL A 8 -21.02 -13.73 -10.91
C VAL A 8 -21.83 -12.59 -10.29
N ASP A 9 -23.14 -12.62 -10.47
CA ASP A 9 -24.06 -11.70 -9.81
C ASP A 9 -24.56 -12.36 -8.51
N LEU A 10 -24.11 -11.82 -7.38
CA LEU A 10 -24.48 -12.34 -6.06
C LEU A 10 -25.90 -11.94 -5.63
N THR A 11 -26.46 -10.87 -6.21
CA THR A 11 -27.82 -10.40 -5.95
C THR A 11 -28.84 -11.33 -6.61
N THR A 12 -28.62 -11.66 -7.89
CA THR A 12 -29.54 -12.51 -8.67
C THR A 12 -29.14 -13.98 -8.67
N ARG A 13 -27.95 -14.32 -8.14
CA ARG A 13 -27.35 -15.67 -8.15
C ARG A 13 -27.17 -16.24 -9.55
N GLN A 14 -26.90 -15.37 -10.52
CA GLN A 14 -26.68 -15.75 -11.92
C GLN A 14 -25.20 -15.68 -12.28
N THR A 15 -24.81 -16.48 -13.27
CA THR A 15 -23.46 -16.44 -13.84
C THR A 15 -23.51 -16.28 -15.35
N ARG A 16 -22.56 -15.53 -15.92
CA ARG A 16 -22.33 -15.50 -17.36
C ARG A 16 -20.84 -15.56 -17.66
N SER A 17 -20.48 -16.15 -18.79
CA SER A 17 -19.09 -16.16 -19.26
C SER A 17 -18.91 -15.21 -20.43
N GLU A 18 -17.78 -14.51 -20.46
CA GLU A 18 -17.38 -13.61 -21.53
C GLU A 18 -16.00 -14.02 -22.04
N GLU A 19 -15.84 -14.10 -23.36
CA GLU A 19 -14.53 -14.32 -23.97
C GLU A 19 -13.84 -12.96 -24.19
N VAL A 20 -12.68 -12.78 -23.56
CA VAL A 20 -11.89 -11.55 -23.66
C VAL A 20 -10.98 -11.67 -24.87
N SER A 21 -11.16 -10.75 -25.83
CA SER A 21 -10.36 -10.72 -27.05
C SER A 21 -8.87 -10.49 -26.78
N GLU A 22 -8.02 -11.06 -27.63
CA GLU A 22 -6.56 -10.90 -27.52
C GLU A 22 -6.13 -9.42 -27.62
N THR A 23 -6.87 -8.60 -28.37
CA THR A 23 -6.62 -7.16 -28.49
C THR A 23 -6.74 -6.46 -27.13
N VAL A 24 -7.76 -6.81 -26.34
CA VAL A 24 -7.96 -6.25 -25.00
C VAL A 24 -6.86 -6.73 -24.06
N LEU A 25 -6.49 -8.01 -24.12
CA LEU A 25 -5.41 -8.57 -23.30
C LEU A 25 -4.05 -7.92 -23.58
N ARG A 26 -3.75 -7.57 -24.84
CA ARG A 26 -2.48 -6.92 -25.22
C ARG A 26 -2.42 -5.43 -24.90
N LYS A 27 -3.57 -4.76 -24.80
CA LYS A 27 -3.66 -3.31 -24.57
C LYS A 27 -3.44 -2.95 -23.09
N HIS A 28 -3.58 -3.91 -22.19
CA HIS A 28 -3.56 -3.69 -20.74
C HIS A 28 -2.41 -4.48 -20.13
N LEU A 29 -1.68 -3.90 -19.18
CA LEU A 29 -0.48 -4.47 -18.54
C LEU A 29 -0.75 -5.72 -17.65
N GLY A 30 -1.88 -6.42 -17.87
CA GLY A 30 -2.32 -7.58 -17.09
C GLY A 30 -3.06 -7.20 -15.80
N GLY A 31 -3.44 -8.24 -15.04
CA GLY A 31 -3.99 -8.20 -13.67
C GLY A 31 -4.84 -6.98 -13.34
N GLY A 32 -4.25 -6.04 -12.60
CA GLY A 32 -4.93 -4.84 -12.09
C GLY A 32 -5.39 -3.87 -13.17
N ALA A 33 -4.62 -3.67 -14.25
CA ALA A 33 -5.01 -2.76 -15.33
C ALA A 33 -6.18 -3.33 -16.14
N LEU A 34 -6.17 -4.64 -16.40
CA LEU A 34 -7.27 -5.33 -17.07
C LEU A 34 -8.53 -5.36 -16.18
N ALA A 35 -8.36 -5.66 -14.89
CA ALA A 35 -9.46 -5.65 -13.92
C ALA A 35 -10.09 -4.26 -13.80
N ALA A 36 -9.28 -3.20 -13.68
CA ALA A 36 -9.77 -1.83 -13.63
C ALA A 36 -10.56 -1.44 -14.89
N HIS A 37 -10.09 -1.82 -16.08
CA HIS A 37 -10.81 -1.55 -17.32
C HIS A 37 -12.16 -2.26 -17.38
N ILE A 38 -12.20 -3.54 -17.04
CA ILE A 38 -13.44 -4.34 -17.03
C ILE A 38 -14.42 -3.77 -15.98
N LEU A 39 -13.91 -3.45 -14.79
CA LEU A 39 -14.70 -2.89 -13.70
C LEU A 39 -15.32 -1.54 -14.11
N LEU A 40 -14.51 -0.63 -14.67
CA LEU A 40 -14.98 0.68 -15.14
C LEU A 40 -15.97 0.59 -16.31
N ARG A 41 -15.88 -0.46 -17.14
CA ARG A 41 -16.82 -0.71 -18.24
C ARG A 41 -18.19 -1.15 -17.72
N ASP A 42 -18.21 -2.02 -16.71
CA ASP A 42 -19.42 -2.69 -16.24
C ASP A 42 -20.10 -1.94 -15.07
N LEU A 43 -19.42 -0.97 -14.45
CA LEU A 43 -19.97 -0.12 -13.40
C LEU A 43 -21.03 0.85 -13.95
N PRO A 44 -22.21 0.94 -13.30
CA PRO A 44 -23.19 1.97 -13.62
C PRO A 44 -22.60 3.37 -13.44
N SER A 45 -22.98 4.30 -14.33
CA SER A 45 -22.58 5.70 -14.22
C SER A 45 -22.98 6.28 -12.86
N GLY A 46 -22.01 6.87 -12.14
CA GLY A 46 -22.21 7.45 -10.81
C GLY A 46 -21.92 6.51 -9.64
N VAL A 47 -21.55 5.25 -9.90
CA VAL A 47 -20.97 4.36 -8.88
C VAL A 47 -19.46 4.54 -8.90
N ASP A 48 -18.92 5.10 -7.82
CA ASP A 48 -17.47 5.18 -7.68
C ASP A 48 -16.91 3.76 -7.64
N PRO A 49 -15.94 3.41 -8.51
CA PRO A 49 -15.25 2.13 -8.41
C PRO A 49 -14.63 2.05 -7.01
N PRO A 50 -14.66 0.89 -6.33
CA PRO A 50 -13.93 0.68 -5.09
C PRO A 50 -12.42 0.60 -5.39
N LEU A 51 -11.85 1.72 -5.84
CA LEU A 51 -10.43 1.98 -5.87
C LEU A 51 -10.01 2.12 -4.40
N ASN A 52 -9.59 0.99 -3.82
CA ASN A 52 -9.00 0.86 -2.47
C ASN A 52 -9.98 0.80 -1.29
N ALA A 53 -11.00 -0.05 -1.35
CA ALA A 53 -11.83 -0.38 -0.19
C ALA A 53 -11.74 -1.87 0.16
N LEU A 54 -10.54 -2.38 0.40
CA LEU A 54 -10.39 -3.60 1.22
C LEU A 54 -10.18 -3.13 2.65
N GLU A 55 -11.29 -3.03 3.39
CA GLU A 55 -11.22 -2.84 4.83
C GLU A 55 -10.39 -3.96 5.47
N LEU A 56 -9.68 -3.62 6.55
CA LEU A 56 -8.72 -4.55 7.16
C LEU A 56 -9.39 -5.84 7.64
N GLN A 57 -10.60 -5.76 8.19
CA GLN A 57 -11.30 -6.93 8.71
C GLN A 57 -11.72 -7.90 7.60
N PRO A 58 -12.42 -7.47 6.52
CA PRO A 58 -12.67 -8.32 5.37
C PRO A 58 -11.40 -8.94 4.77
N LEU A 59 -10.29 -8.19 4.68
CA LEU A 59 -9.01 -8.75 4.21
C LEU A 59 -8.56 -9.94 5.06
N ILE A 60 -8.62 -9.79 6.38
CA ILE A 60 -8.24 -10.86 7.33
C ILE A 60 -9.18 -12.05 7.19
N ASP A 61 -10.48 -11.80 7.07
CA ASP A 61 -11.48 -12.86 6.89
C ASP A 61 -11.20 -13.68 5.62
N TYR A 62 -10.83 -13.01 4.52
CA TYR A 62 -10.42 -13.69 3.28
C TYR A 62 -9.13 -14.49 3.46
N VAL A 63 -8.12 -13.93 4.12
CA VAL A 63 -6.86 -14.63 4.39
C VAL A 63 -7.16 -15.90 5.20
N ASN A 64 -7.90 -15.78 6.29
CA ASN A 64 -8.27 -16.92 7.15
C ASN A 64 -9.09 -17.96 6.38
N ALA A 65 -10.07 -17.54 5.58
CA ALA A 65 -10.90 -18.45 4.79
C ALA A 65 -10.10 -19.24 3.74
N VAL A 66 -9.14 -18.59 3.06
CA VAL A 66 -8.35 -19.21 1.98
C VAL A 66 -7.21 -20.07 2.53
N THR A 67 -6.52 -19.60 3.56
CA THR A 67 -5.32 -20.26 4.09
C THR A 67 -5.64 -21.28 5.20
N GLY A 68 -6.83 -21.20 5.80
CA GLY A 68 -7.19 -21.95 7.00
C GLY A 68 -6.52 -21.41 8.27
N TRP A 69 -5.83 -20.26 8.20
CA TRP A 69 -5.26 -19.61 9.37
C TRP A 69 -6.33 -18.99 10.26
N ASN A 70 -5.95 -18.72 11.51
CA ASN A 70 -6.77 -17.99 12.47
C ASN A 70 -6.05 -16.70 12.88
N MET A 71 -5.73 -15.85 11.89
CA MET A 71 -5.01 -14.61 12.09
C MET A 71 -5.93 -13.52 12.65
N SER A 72 -5.46 -12.83 13.68
CA SER A 72 -6.08 -11.63 14.24
C SER A 72 -5.64 -10.36 13.50
N LEU A 73 -6.40 -9.27 13.66
CA LEU A 73 -6.00 -7.95 13.16
C LEU A 73 -4.65 -7.49 13.72
N TYR A 74 -4.38 -7.79 14.98
CA TYR A 74 -3.10 -7.45 15.60
C TYR A 74 -1.92 -8.15 14.90
N GLU A 75 -2.04 -9.45 14.64
CA GLU A 75 -1.01 -10.22 13.93
C GLU A 75 -0.84 -9.72 12.49
N ALA A 76 -1.94 -9.41 11.79
CA ALA A 76 -1.88 -8.82 10.45
C ALA A 76 -1.15 -7.47 10.44
N MET A 77 -1.42 -6.60 11.42
CA MET A 77 -0.70 -5.33 11.58
C MET A 77 0.78 -5.55 11.90
N LYS A 78 1.13 -6.54 12.72
CA LYS A 78 2.52 -6.91 13.01
C LYS A 78 3.26 -7.43 11.78
N VAL A 79 2.58 -8.15 10.88
CA VAL A 79 3.15 -8.53 9.58
C VAL A 79 3.50 -7.29 8.76
N GLY A 80 2.62 -6.29 8.73
CA GLY A 80 2.86 -5.02 8.05
C GLY A 80 4.04 -4.24 8.65
N GLU A 81 4.10 -4.12 9.98
CA GLU A 81 5.19 -3.46 10.71
C GLU A 81 6.54 -4.14 10.45
N ARG A 82 6.57 -5.47 10.47
CA ARG A 82 7.75 -6.28 10.13
C ARG A 82 8.20 -6.04 8.69
N ASN A 83 7.28 -6.01 7.72
CA ASN A 83 7.62 -5.76 6.33
C ASN A 83 8.18 -4.34 6.13
N ASN A 84 7.56 -3.33 6.74
CA ASN A 84 8.04 -1.95 6.69
C ASN A 84 9.45 -1.81 7.29
N THR A 85 9.69 -2.44 8.44
CA THR A 85 10.99 -2.42 9.11
C THR A 85 12.05 -3.17 8.30
N LEU A 86 11.71 -4.32 7.71
CA LEU A 86 12.63 -5.09 6.87
C LEU A 86 13.04 -4.29 5.62
N ALA A 87 12.11 -3.61 4.96
CA ALA A 87 12.42 -2.72 3.85
C ALA A 87 13.33 -1.57 4.27
N ARG A 88 13.10 -0.99 5.46
CA ARG A 88 13.99 0.03 6.03
C ARG A 88 15.39 -0.50 6.30
N VAL A 89 15.53 -1.71 6.86
CA VAL A 89 16.82 -2.37 7.08
C VAL A 89 17.57 -2.52 5.76
N PHE A 90 16.91 -3.01 4.72
CA PHE A 90 17.50 -3.13 3.39
C PHE A 90 17.98 -1.77 2.86
N ASN A 91 17.12 -0.74 2.88
CA ASN A 91 17.48 0.59 2.39
C ASN A 91 18.71 1.15 3.13
N VAL A 92 18.72 1.05 4.45
CA VAL A 92 19.84 1.51 5.29
C VAL A 92 21.13 0.75 4.97
N ARG A 93 21.04 -0.55 4.69
CA ARG A 93 22.19 -1.38 4.27
C ARG A 93 22.77 -0.88 2.95
N GLU A 94 21.91 -0.50 2.01
CA GLU A 94 22.30 0.06 0.71
C GLU A 94 22.70 1.55 0.77
N GLY A 95 22.75 2.13 1.97
CA GLY A 95 23.25 3.50 2.18
C GLY A 95 22.18 4.57 2.24
N PHE A 96 20.89 4.22 2.29
CA PHE A 96 19.81 5.19 2.49
C PHE A 96 19.96 5.87 3.85
N THR A 97 19.91 7.20 3.86
CA THR A 97 20.00 8.02 5.07
C THR A 97 18.80 8.96 5.21
N PRO A 98 18.63 9.63 6.37
CA PRO A 98 17.58 10.63 6.52
C PRO A 98 17.70 11.80 5.53
N GLU A 99 18.86 12.02 4.91
CA GLU A 99 19.02 13.02 3.84
C GLU A 99 18.27 12.63 2.57
N ASP A 100 18.04 11.33 2.33
CA ASP A 100 17.27 10.81 1.19
C ASP A 100 15.75 10.78 1.47
N ASP A 101 15.34 10.82 2.74
CA ASP A 101 13.95 10.75 3.19
C ASP A 101 13.28 12.13 3.18
N GLN A 102 13.21 12.73 1.99
CA GLN A 102 12.78 14.11 1.76
C GLN A 102 11.58 14.20 0.81
N LEU A 103 10.75 15.22 1.02
CA LEU A 103 9.69 15.56 0.07
C LEU A 103 10.27 16.24 -1.18
N PRO A 104 9.63 16.05 -2.36
CA PRO A 104 9.96 16.84 -3.54
C PRO A 104 9.82 18.34 -3.29
N GLN A 105 10.70 19.15 -3.90
CA GLN A 105 10.72 20.62 -3.79
C GLN A 105 9.33 21.26 -3.94
N ARG A 106 8.49 20.73 -4.84
CA ARG A 106 7.13 21.22 -5.13
C ARG A 106 6.23 21.29 -3.89
N MET A 107 6.42 20.41 -2.91
CA MET A 107 5.64 20.38 -1.67
C MET A 107 5.91 21.61 -0.78
N HIS A 108 6.98 22.36 -1.06
CA HIS A 108 7.42 23.53 -0.30
C HIS A 108 7.11 24.87 -1.01
N GLU A 109 6.50 24.86 -2.19
CA GLU A 109 6.34 26.06 -3.05
C GLU A 109 4.97 26.74 -2.97
N GLY A 110 4.08 26.28 -2.08
CA GLY A 110 2.76 26.86 -1.91
C GLY A 110 1.76 26.40 -2.99
N ILE A 111 0.54 26.08 -2.57
CA ILE A 111 -0.53 25.75 -3.51
C ILE A 111 -0.95 27.01 -4.27
N GLY A 112 -1.10 26.92 -5.59
CA GLY A 112 -1.33 28.11 -6.44
C GLY A 112 -2.76 28.68 -6.39
N ASN A 113 -3.75 27.88 -6.00
CA ASN A 113 -5.17 28.22 -6.08
C ASN A 113 -6.02 27.50 -5.01
N GLY A 114 -7.31 27.84 -4.96
CA GLY A 114 -8.27 27.22 -4.06
C GLY A 114 -8.14 27.66 -2.60
N ALA A 115 -8.81 26.94 -1.70
CA ALA A 115 -8.90 27.28 -0.29
C ALA A 115 -7.55 27.20 0.46
N LEU A 116 -6.61 26.39 -0.02
CA LEU A 116 -5.29 26.21 0.56
C LEU A 116 -4.21 27.05 -0.15
N LYS A 117 -4.61 28.05 -0.95
CA LYS A 117 -3.66 28.89 -1.70
C LYS A 117 -2.59 29.47 -0.78
N GLY A 118 -1.33 29.32 -1.18
CA GLY A 118 -0.16 29.77 -0.43
C GLY A 118 0.30 28.82 0.67
N GLN A 119 -0.47 27.79 1.04
CA GLN A 119 -0.02 26.79 2.01
C GLN A 119 1.01 25.85 1.37
N ALA A 120 2.07 25.58 2.11
CA ALA A 120 3.16 24.69 1.76
C ALA A 120 3.53 23.85 2.98
N VAL A 121 4.21 22.74 2.76
CA VAL A 121 4.84 21.99 3.86
C VAL A 121 6.10 22.74 4.27
N ASP A 122 6.22 23.11 5.54
CA ASP A 122 7.47 23.67 6.06
C ASP A 122 8.55 22.57 6.17
N ARG A 123 9.81 22.92 5.86
CA ARG A 123 10.92 21.96 5.80
C ARG A 123 11.34 21.49 7.19
N ASP A 124 11.35 22.39 8.15
CA ASP A 124 11.77 22.09 9.52
C ASP A 124 10.66 21.32 10.23
N GLU A 125 9.39 21.67 9.99
CA GLU A 125 8.23 20.90 10.47
C GLU A 125 8.22 19.47 9.89
N PHE A 126 8.47 19.31 8.58
CA PHE A 126 8.58 17.98 7.97
C PHE A 126 9.72 17.17 8.61
N THR A 127 10.88 17.79 8.80
CA THR A 127 12.03 17.14 9.42
C THR A 127 11.72 16.71 10.85
N ALA A 128 11.04 17.56 11.63
CA ALA A 128 10.58 17.22 12.97
C ALA A 128 9.56 16.07 12.97
N ALA A 129 8.55 16.13 12.09
CA ALA A 129 7.54 15.08 11.95
C ALA A 129 8.15 13.73 11.56
N ARG A 130 9.16 13.73 10.70
CA ARG A 130 9.91 12.52 10.34
C ARG A 130 10.64 11.91 11.53
N ARG A 131 11.27 12.74 12.38
CA ARG A 131 11.92 12.26 13.62
C ARG A 131 10.90 11.61 14.54
N THR A 132 9.75 12.24 14.75
CA THR A 132 8.64 11.67 15.53
C THR A 132 8.17 10.34 14.95
N TYR A 133 8.06 10.24 13.62
CA TYR A 133 7.69 8.99 12.97
C TYR A 133 8.73 7.88 13.23
N TYR A 134 10.02 8.18 13.15
CA TYR A 134 11.08 7.20 13.47
C TYR A 134 10.95 6.70 14.91
N GLU A 135 10.72 7.58 15.88
CA GLU A 135 10.51 7.18 17.28
C GLU A 135 9.28 6.27 17.42
N MET A 136 8.17 6.63 16.80
CA MET A 136 6.94 5.81 16.79
C MET A 136 7.15 4.44 16.15
N ALA A 137 7.98 4.36 15.11
CA ALA A 137 8.36 3.12 14.45
C ALA A 137 9.39 2.29 15.23
N GLY A 138 9.92 2.80 16.35
CA GLY A 138 10.99 2.16 17.12
C GLY A 138 12.34 2.20 16.41
N TRP A 139 12.57 3.25 15.62
CA TRP A 139 13.82 3.53 14.91
C TRP A 139 14.53 4.72 15.56
N ASP A 140 15.84 4.82 15.34
CA ASP A 140 16.64 5.92 15.84
C ASP A 140 16.26 7.23 15.13
N PRO A 141 15.89 8.30 15.86
CA PRO A 141 15.40 9.54 15.26
C PRO A 141 16.43 10.30 14.44
N LEU A 142 17.73 10.06 14.67
CA LEU A 142 18.80 10.78 14.01
C LEU A 142 19.29 10.07 12.76
N THR A 143 19.32 8.74 12.78
CA THR A 143 19.91 7.90 11.72
C THR A 143 18.86 7.16 10.90
N GLY A 144 17.61 7.08 11.37
CA GLY A 144 16.53 6.31 10.72
C GLY A 144 16.73 4.79 10.78
N ARG A 145 17.69 4.31 11.58
CA ARG A 145 18.01 2.88 11.72
C ARG A 145 17.04 2.23 12.71
N PRO A 146 16.41 1.09 12.38
CA PRO A 146 15.64 0.34 13.35
C PRO A 146 16.48 -0.04 14.58
N THR A 147 15.92 0.14 15.78
CA THR A 147 16.62 -0.20 17.02
C THR A 147 16.73 -1.71 17.20
N SER A 148 17.74 -2.18 17.96
CA SER A 148 17.88 -3.61 18.27
C SER A 148 16.65 -4.17 18.97
N THR A 149 16.03 -3.41 19.88
CA THR A 149 14.77 -3.79 20.53
C THR A 149 13.65 -4.01 19.52
N LYS A 150 13.48 -3.10 18.55
CA LYS A 150 12.46 -3.23 17.50
C LYS A 150 12.72 -4.41 16.57
N LEU A 151 13.99 -4.67 16.23
CA LEU A 151 14.37 -5.83 15.42
C LEU A 151 14.05 -7.14 16.14
N ALA A 152 14.39 -7.25 17.42
CA ALA A 152 14.07 -8.41 18.24
C ALA A 152 12.56 -8.61 18.39
N GLU A 153 11.80 -7.54 18.63
CA GLU A 153 10.33 -7.57 18.72
C GLU A 153 9.68 -8.14 17.46
N LEU A 154 10.24 -7.83 16.29
CA LEU A 154 9.71 -8.25 14.98
C LEU A 154 10.35 -9.54 14.45
N GLY A 155 11.25 -10.18 15.21
CA GLY A 155 11.97 -11.39 14.79
C GLY A 155 12.89 -11.16 13.59
N LEU A 156 13.53 -9.98 13.52
CA LEU A 156 14.42 -9.54 12.45
C LEU A 156 15.90 -9.48 12.86
N ASP A 157 16.29 -10.11 13.97
CA ASP A 157 17.67 -10.06 14.51
C ASP A 157 18.75 -10.49 13.51
N GLU A 158 18.39 -11.39 12.59
CA GLU A 158 19.33 -11.90 11.56
C GLU A 158 19.40 -11.00 10.32
N ALA A 159 18.44 -10.09 10.13
CA ALA A 159 18.38 -9.24 8.95
C ALA A 159 19.48 -8.16 8.92
N THR A 160 20.14 -7.93 10.07
CA THR A 160 21.23 -6.96 10.23
C THR A 160 22.61 -7.60 10.38
N ARG A 161 22.73 -8.93 10.25
CA ARG A 161 24.02 -9.64 10.26
C ARG A 161 24.75 -9.54 8.93
#